data_AF-A0A9E2F3U7-F1
#
_entry.id   AF-A0A9E2F3U7-F1
#
_cell.length_a   1.000
_cell.length_b   1.000
_cell.length_c   1.000
_cell.angle_alpha   90.00
_cell.angle_beta   90.00
_cell.angle_gamma   90.00
#
_symmetry.space_group_name_H-M   'P 1'
#
loop_
_entity.id
_entity.type
_entity.pdbx_description
1 polymer ?
#
loop_
_entity_poly.entity_id
_entity_poly.type
_entity_poly.pdbx_seq_one_letter_code
_entity_poly.pdbx_strand_id
1 'polypeptide(L)' 'MAMECPICGTRDVGRVGQHGFFCRECCVEFTWKNGQLALYRPDEEGELIPLDPPVPPASEVMGT' A
#
# COMPACT_ATOMS: atom_id res chain seq x y z
N MET A 1 19.46 -3.53 -1.64
CA MET A 1 18.18 -3.31 -2.36
C MET A 1 17.47 -2.18 -1.65
N ALA A 2 17.40 -1.01 -2.26
CA ALA A 2 16.55 0.07 -1.76
C ALA A 2 15.12 -0.33 -2.12
N MET A 3 14.19 -0.32 -1.15
CA MET A 3 12.78 -0.31 -1.52
C MET A 3 12.49 1.03 -2.19
N GLU A 4 11.71 0.99 -3.24
CA GLU A 4 11.26 2.18 -3.97
C GLU A 4 9.75 2.27 -3.78
N CYS A 5 9.23 3.49 -3.63
CA CYS A 5 7.79 3.67 -3.52
C CYS A 5 7.12 3.17 -4.81
N PRO A 6 6.12 2.29 -4.74
CA PRO A 6 5.40 1.82 -5.94
C PRO A 6 4.53 2.91 -6.59
N ILE A 7 4.32 4.05 -5.91
CA ILE A 7 3.53 5.18 -6.43
C ILE A 7 4.39 6.18 -7.19
N CYS A 8 5.49 6.66 -6.61
CA CYS A 8 6.35 7.69 -7.22
C CYS A 8 7.73 7.20 -7.64
N GLY A 9 8.13 5.97 -7.27
CA GLY A 9 9.47 5.44 -7.53
C GLY A 9 10.57 6.06 -6.67
N THR A 10 10.24 6.86 -5.66
CA THR A 10 11.24 7.50 -4.79
C THR A 10 11.91 6.50 -3.85
N ARG A 11 13.13 6.86 -3.43
CA ARG A 11 13.91 6.17 -2.39
C ARG A 11 13.66 6.72 -0.99
N ASP A 12 12.84 7.77 -0.86
CA ASP A 12 12.44 8.36 0.43
C ASP A 12 11.30 7.54 1.10
N VAL A 13 11.52 6.22 1.17
CA VAL A 13 10.64 5.25 1.83
C VAL A 13 11.30 4.74 3.10
N GLY A 14 10.65 4.98 4.23
CA GLY A 14 11.03 4.48 5.53
C GLY A 14 10.37 3.14 5.84
N ARG A 15 10.99 2.31 6.68
CA ARG A 15 10.35 1.08 7.18
C ARG A 15 9.52 1.42 8.42
N VAL A 16 8.23 1.09 8.39
CA VAL A 16 7.29 1.21 9.50
C VAL A 16 6.92 -0.19 9.97
N GLY A 17 7.52 -0.62 11.08
CA GLY A 17 7.32 -1.94 11.65
C GLY A 17 8.10 -3.07 10.98
N GLN A 18 7.64 -4.31 11.17
CA GLN A 18 8.38 -5.49 10.71
C GLN A 18 8.25 -5.74 9.20
N HIS A 19 7.10 -5.46 8.59
CA HIS A 19 6.82 -5.76 7.17
C HIS A 19 6.18 -4.57 6.42
N GLY A 20 6.13 -3.39 7.03
CA GLY A 20 5.52 -2.18 6.46
C GLY A 20 6.57 -1.15 6.04
N PHE A 21 6.22 -0.37 5.04
CA PHE A 21 7.02 0.72 4.49
C PHE A 21 6.13 1.94 4.29
N PHE A 22 6.67 3.13 4.52
CA PHE A 22 5.96 4.40 4.41
C PHE A 22 6.73 5.34 3.51
N CYS A 23 6.06 5.85 2.49
CA CYS A 23 6.62 6.85 1.58
C CYS A 23 6.32 8.25 2.10
N ARG A 24 7.36 9.04 2.32
CA ARG A 24 7.21 10.42 2.79
C ARG A 24 6.65 11.36 1.73
N GLU A 25 7.00 11.15 0.46
CA GLU A 25 6.50 12.00 -0.63
C GLU A 25 5.02 11.77 -0.94
N CYS A 26 4.62 10.51 -1.10
CA CYS A 26 3.21 10.17 -1.39
C CYS A 26 2.32 10.10 -0.14
N CYS A 27 2.89 10.19 1.07
CA CYS A 27 2.20 9.94 2.33
C CYS A 27 1.41 8.61 2.32
N VAL A 28 1.96 7.56 1.72
CA VAL A 28 1.31 6.23 1.67
C VAL A 28 2.12 5.19 2.43
N GLU A 29 1.42 4.32 3.13
CA GLU A 29 1.97 3.11 3.71
C GLU A 29 1.73 1.93 2.76
N PHE A 30 2.67 0.99 2.70
CA PHE A 30 2.51 -0.26 1.97
C PHE A 30 3.18 -1.42 2.67
N THR A 31 2.60 -2.61 2.51
CA THR A 31 3.13 -3.84 3.09
C THR A 31 3.07 -4.97 2.09
N TRP A 32 4.01 -5.90 2.20
CA TRP A 32 4.07 -7.12 1.40
C TRP A 32 3.60 -8.29 2.24
N LYS A 33 2.45 -8.86 1.90
CA LYS A 33 1.91 -10.08 2.52
C LYS A 33 1.78 -11.17 1.46
N ASN A 34 2.55 -12.26 1.59
CA ASN A 34 2.51 -13.41 0.67
C ASN A 34 2.63 -13.03 -0.83
N GLY A 35 3.40 -11.99 -1.16
CA GLY A 35 3.54 -11.51 -2.54
C GLY A 35 2.44 -10.54 -3.00
N GLN A 36 1.41 -10.29 -2.19
CA GLN A 36 0.48 -9.20 -2.40
C GLN A 36 1.00 -7.91 -1.76
N LEU A 37 0.99 -6.85 -2.56
CA LEU A 37 1.21 -5.48 -2.12
C LEU A 37 -0.12 -4.91 -1.63
N ALA A 38 -0.20 -4.55 -0.36
CA ALA A 38 -1.32 -3.77 0.18
C ALA A 38 -0.84 -2.34 0.41
N LEU A 39 -1.54 -1.37 -0.16
CA LEU A 39 -1.28 0.06 -0.03
C LEU A 39 -2.34 0.68 0.88
N TYR A 40 -1.95 1.68 1.67
CA TYR A 40 -2.81 2.42 2.57
C TYR A 40 -2.47 3.90 2.45
N ARG A 41 -3.49 4.75 2.30
CA ARG A 41 -3.34 6.21 2.30
C ARG A 41 -4.16 6.77 3.46
N PRO A 42 -3.67 7.78 4.19
CA PRO A 42 -4.50 8.54 5.10
C PRO A 42 -5.54 9.32 4.28
N ASP A 43 -6.78 9.34 4.76
CA ASP A 43 -7.83 10.19 4.24
C ASP A 43 -7.77 11.60 4.87
N GLU A 44 -8.74 12.47 4.57
CA GLU A 44 -8.74 13.87 5.04
C GLU A 44 -8.78 14.00 6.57
N GLU A 45 -9.31 12.97 7.25
CA GLU A 45 -9.34 12.88 8.71
C GLU A 45 -8.10 12.18 9.30
N GLY A 46 -7.22 11.64 8.47
CA GLY A 46 -6.00 10.94 8.89
C GLY A 46 -6.18 9.44 9.14
N GLU A 47 -7.35 8.87 8.86
CA GLU A 47 -7.56 7.42 8.90
C GLU A 47 -6.92 6.72 7.70
N LEU A 48 -6.21 5.62 7.95
CA LEU A 48 -5.57 4.83 6.89
C LEU A 48 -6.61 4.01 6.12
N ILE A 49 -6.98 4.49 4.94
CA ILE A 49 -7.84 3.77 4.00
C ILE A 49 -6.99 2.89 3.07
N PRO A 50 -7.38 1.64 2.82
CA PRO A 50 -6.70 0.79 1.85
C PRO A 50 -6.87 1.37 0.45
N LEU A 51 -5.74 1.49 -0.27
CA LEU A 51 -5.72 1.87 -1.66
C LEU A 51 -5.79 0.57 -2.47
N ASP A 52 -6.99 0.24 -2.94
CA ASP A 52 -7.24 -0.95 -3.75
C ASP A 52 -6.30 -0.94 -4.97
N PRO A 53 -5.32 -1.87 -5.09
CA PRO A 53 -4.71 -2.11 -6.39
C PRO A 53 -5.82 -2.65 -7.33
N PRO A 54 -5.66 -2.62 -8.66
CA PRO A 54 -6.61 -3.32 -9.54
C PRO A 54 -6.59 -4.79 -9.16
N VAL A 55 -7.54 -5.21 -8.35
CA VAL A 55 -7.86 -6.61 -8.08
C VAL A 55 -8.12 -7.22 -9.46
N PRO A 56 -7.29 -8.11 -10.00
CA PRO A 56 -7.85 -9.04 -10.96
C PRO A 56 -8.92 -9.82 -10.18
N PRO A 57 -10.19 -9.80 -10.61
CA PRO A 57 -11.29 -10.36 -9.85
C PRO A 57 -11.10 -11.87 -9.72
N ALA A 58 -10.48 -12.31 -8.62
CA ALA A 58 -10.50 -13.70 -8.21
C ALA A 58 -11.63 -13.86 -7.19
N SER A 59 -12.86 -13.81 -7.71
CA SER A 59 -14.05 -14.40 -7.11
C SER A 59 -14.71 -13.64 -5.94
N GLU A 60 -15.29 -12.47 -6.21
CA GLU A 60 -16.50 -12.03 -5.50
C GLU A 60 -17.36 -11.12 -6.40
N VAL A 61 -17.67 -11.64 -7.59
CA VAL A 61 -18.93 -11.29 -8.23
C VAL A 61 -20.03 -12.02 -7.47
N MET A 62 -20.80 -11.25 -6.70
CA MET A 62 -22.26 -11.38 -6.61
C MET A 62 -22.84 -12.70 -6.03
N GLY A 63 -23.49 -12.56 -4.87
CA GLY A 63 -24.85 -13.08 -4.65
C GLY A 63 -25.00 -14.57 -4.33
N THR A 64 -25.29 -14.84 -3.06
CA THR A 64 -26.38 -15.77 -2.70
C THR A 64 -27.39 -15.02 -1.86
#